data_AF-A0A959TIY0-F1
#
_entry.id   AF-A0A959TIY0-F1
#
_cell.length_a   1.000
_cell.length_b   1.000
_cell.length_c   1.000
_cell.angle_alpha   90.00
_cell.angle_beta   90.00
_cell.angle_gamma   90.00
#
_symmetry.space_group_name_H-M   'P 1'
#
loop_
_entity.id
_entity.type
_entity.pdbx_description
1 polymer ?
#
loop_
_entity_poly.entity_id
_entity_poly.type
_entity_poly.pdbx_seq_one_letter_code
_entity_poly.pdbx_strand_id
1 'polypeptide(L)'
;PPPDASSQGDGLAGGNYASTTASELLSNQVSNWLSGLSKDVDLGLNYRPGDAISQEEVELAVSTQLFNERLLLNTTVGVQYGQATSSTQSQLIGDVQAEYLLSPDGKLRLKAYNLSNDQNLNRADQAQYTQGVGVGYRREFDRFFDLFRRRSGRKGDQAVP
;
A
#
# COMPACT_ATOMS: atom_id res chain seq x y z
N PRO A 1 -36.84 11.21 -70.82
CA PRO A 1 -36.59 10.37 -69.62
C PRO A 1 -35.29 10.86 -68.96
N PRO A 2 -35.26 11.04 -67.63
CA PRO A 2 -34.12 11.60 -66.89
C PRO A 2 -33.01 10.56 -66.68
N PRO A 3 -31.77 10.96 -66.36
CA PRO A 3 -30.80 10.06 -65.75
C PRO A 3 -31.18 9.79 -64.29
N ASP A 4 -31.35 8.51 -63.97
CA ASP A 4 -31.62 7.99 -62.63
C ASP A 4 -30.34 8.04 -61.78
N ALA A 5 -30.50 8.48 -60.53
CA ALA A 5 -29.49 8.48 -59.51
C ALA A 5 -29.54 7.13 -58.79
N SER A 6 -28.44 6.38 -58.83
CA SER A 6 -28.21 5.34 -57.82
C SER A 6 -26.81 5.46 -57.23
N SER A 7 -26.85 5.44 -55.91
CA SER A 7 -25.85 5.79 -54.93
C SER A 7 -24.71 4.78 -54.83
N GLN A 8 -23.51 5.32 -54.89
CA GLN A 8 -22.40 5.12 -53.95
C GLN A 8 -22.69 4.14 -52.79
N GLY A 9 -22.20 2.91 -52.92
CA GLY A 9 -21.93 2.01 -51.80
C GLY A 9 -20.42 1.98 -51.58
N ASP A 10 -19.91 2.97 -50.84
CA ASP A 10 -18.51 3.03 -50.44
C ASP A 10 -18.24 2.08 -49.26
N GLY A 11 -17.09 1.43 -49.30
CA GLY A 11 -16.70 0.35 -48.43
C GLY A 11 -16.30 0.79 -47.02
N LEU A 12 -16.51 -0.14 -46.09
CA LEU A 12 -15.58 -0.50 -45.00
C LEU A 12 -14.64 0.61 -44.49
N ALA A 13 -15.16 1.48 -43.62
CA ALA A 13 -14.34 2.24 -42.66
C ALA A 13 -14.51 1.64 -41.26
N GLY A 14 -13.93 0.46 -41.04
CA GLY A 14 -13.62 -0.05 -39.71
C GLY A 14 -12.41 0.70 -39.18
N GLY A 15 -12.61 1.68 -38.31
CA GLY A 15 -11.52 2.48 -37.74
C GLY A 15 -11.93 3.22 -36.48
N ASN A 16 -11.49 2.69 -35.33
CA ASN A 16 -11.17 3.43 -34.10
C ASN A 16 -12.25 4.32 -33.45
N TYR A 17 -13.39 3.74 -33.04
CA TYR A 17 -14.30 4.38 -32.06
C TYR A 17 -14.42 3.58 -30.75
N ALA A 18 -13.33 3.03 -30.25
CA ALA A 18 -13.31 2.23 -29.02
C ALA A 18 -12.21 2.61 -28.02
N SER A 19 -11.55 3.77 -28.18
CA SER A 19 -10.46 4.21 -27.29
C SER A 19 -10.80 5.40 -26.39
N THR A 20 -11.91 6.12 -26.61
CA THR A 20 -12.30 7.27 -25.78
C THR A 20 -13.28 6.90 -24.67
N THR A 21 -14.23 5.99 -24.94
CA THR A 21 -15.27 5.63 -23.96
C THR A 21 -14.75 4.78 -22.80
N ALA A 22 -13.77 3.90 -23.03
CA ALA A 22 -13.21 3.08 -21.96
C ALA A 22 -12.47 3.94 -20.92
N SER A 23 -11.70 4.93 -21.38
CA SER A 23 -10.94 5.84 -20.53
C SER A 23 -11.86 6.75 -19.71
N GLU A 24 -12.95 7.25 -20.29
CA GLU A 24 -13.94 8.10 -19.59
C GLU A 24 -14.80 7.32 -18.57
N LEU A 25 -15.12 6.05 -18.86
CA LEU A 25 -15.84 5.19 -17.93
C LEU A 25 -14.95 4.70 -16.77
N LEU A 26 -13.67 4.46 -17.03
CA LEU A 26 -12.68 4.16 -15.99
C LEU A 26 -12.36 5.40 -15.16
N SER A 27 -12.15 6.57 -15.78
CA SER A 27 -11.79 7.80 -15.08
C SER A 27 -12.87 8.25 -14.11
N ASN A 28 -14.14 8.14 -14.48
CA ASN A 28 -15.25 8.52 -13.60
C ASN A 28 -15.39 7.57 -12.41
N GLN A 29 -15.15 6.27 -12.60
CA GLN A 29 -15.17 5.30 -11.51
C GLN A 29 -13.94 5.44 -10.60
N VAL A 30 -12.76 5.68 -11.16
CA VAL A 30 -11.52 5.95 -10.42
C VAL A 30 -11.62 7.27 -9.66
N SER A 31 -12.17 8.32 -10.27
CA SER A 31 -12.34 9.63 -9.60
C SER A 31 -13.37 9.56 -8.49
N ASN A 32 -14.45 8.79 -8.66
CA ASN A 32 -15.45 8.56 -7.61
C ASN A 32 -14.90 7.66 -6.50
N TRP A 33 -14.07 6.68 -6.83
CA TRP A 33 -13.34 5.88 -5.86
C TRP A 33 -12.35 6.75 -5.07
N LEU A 34 -11.54 7.57 -5.75
CA LEU A 34 -10.56 8.50 -5.15
C LEU A 34 -11.20 9.65 -4.37
N SER A 35 -12.40 10.11 -4.75
CA SER A 35 -13.12 11.17 -4.03
C SER A 35 -13.91 10.63 -2.83
N GLY A 36 -14.28 9.35 -2.84
CA GLY A 36 -14.92 8.65 -1.73
C GLY A 36 -13.93 7.91 -0.81
N LEU A 37 -12.69 7.75 -1.28
CA LEU A 37 -11.56 7.35 -0.46
C LEU A 37 -11.32 8.50 0.52
N SER A 38 -11.70 8.30 1.79
CA SER A 38 -11.47 9.30 2.84
C SER A 38 -10.02 9.79 2.81
N LYS A 39 -9.78 10.98 3.39
CA LYS A 39 -8.43 11.52 3.67
C LYS A 39 -7.48 10.54 4.38
N ASP A 40 -8.03 9.42 4.85
CA ASP A 40 -7.39 8.42 5.67
C ASP A 40 -7.00 7.16 4.88
N VAL A 41 -7.04 7.16 3.54
CA VAL A 41 -6.46 6.08 2.73
C VAL A 41 -5.58 6.66 1.63
N ASP A 42 -4.35 6.15 1.54
CA ASP A 42 -3.36 6.47 0.54
C ASP A 42 -3.13 5.23 -0.36
N LEU A 43 -2.98 5.47 -1.66
CA LEU A 43 -2.75 4.43 -2.66
C LEU A 43 -1.48 4.74 -3.43
N GLY A 44 -0.61 3.75 -3.59
CA GLY A 44 0.60 3.82 -4.40
C GLY A 44 0.58 2.72 -5.45
N LEU A 45 0.82 3.10 -6.71
CA LEU A 45 1.08 2.14 -7.78
C LEU A 45 2.52 2.33 -8.25
N ASN A 46 3.29 1.25 -8.28
CA ASN A 46 4.66 1.24 -8.74
C ASN A 46 4.80 0.20 -9.86
N TYR A 47 5.43 0.60 -10.96
CA TYR A 47 5.69 -0.28 -12.09
C TYR A 47 7.18 -0.21 -12.43
N ARG A 48 7.83 -1.37 -12.40
CA ARG A 48 9.23 -1.51 -12.75
C ARG A 48 9.34 -2.43 -13.97
N PRO A 49 9.65 -1.88 -15.16
CA PRO A 49 9.86 -2.72 -16.34
C PRO A 49 11.07 -3.61 -16.13
N GLY A 50 10.97 -4.86 -16.58
CA GLY A 50 12.09 -5.81 -16.55
C GLY A 50 13.11 -5.51 -17.65
N ASP A 51 14.32 -6.06 -17.49
CA ASP A 51 15.38 -6.04 -18.50
C ASP A 51 16.03 -7.44 -18.61
N ALA A 52 17.17 -7.55 -19.32
CA ALA A 52 17.81 -8.84 -19.56
C ALA A 52 18.24 -9.61 -18.28
N ILE A 53 18.26 -8.94 -17.12
CA ILE A 53 18.66 -9.51 -15.82
C ILE A 53 17.65 -9.27 -14.70
N SER A 54 16.63 -8.44 -14.93
CA SER A 54 15.60 -8.07 -13.94
C SER A 54 14.19 -8.44 -14.41
N GLN A 55 13.38 -8.85 -13.44
CA GLN A 55 11.99 -9.22 -13.67
C GLN A 55 11.12 -7.97 -13.79
N GLU A 56 10.08 -8.04 -14.62
CA GLU A 56 9.05 -7.02 -14.66
C GLU A 56 8.20 -7.11 -13.39
N GLU A 57 7.91 -5.98 -12.74
CA GLU A 57 7.17 -5.93 -11.49
C GLU A 57 6.07 -4.86 -11.54
N VAL A 58 4.89 -5.25 -11.05
CA VAL A 58 3.78 -4.34 -10.76
C VAL A 58 3.48 -4.44 -9.27
N GLU A 59 3.51 -3.34 -8.54
CA GLU A 59 3.24 -3.26 -7.11
C GLU A 59 2.12 -2.26 -6.82
N LEU A 60 1.18 -2.66 -5.97
CA LEU A 60 0.11 -1.85 -5.43
C LEU A 60 0.25 -1.77 -3.90
N ALA A 61 0.52 -0.58 -3.40
CA ALA A 61 0.54 -0.26 -1.98
C ALA A 61 -0.76 0.44 -1.57
N VAL A 62 -1.32 0.05 -0.44
CA VAL A 62 -2.52 0.61 0.18
C VAL A 62 -2.21 0.89 1.63
N SER A 63 -2.32 2.15 2.03
CA SER A 63 -2.15 2.58 3.42
C SER A 63 -3.45 3.19 3.90
N THR A 64 -3.89 2.86 5.11
CA THR A 64 -5.07 3.48 5.71
C THR A 64 -4.88 3.77 7.19
N GLN A 65 -5.48 4.88 7.62
CA GLN A 65 -5.53 5.33 8.99
C GLN A 65 -6.98 5.29 9.45
N LEU A 66 -7.24 4.60 10.55
CA LEU A 66 -8.58 4.37 11.06
C LEU A 66 -8.62 4.81 12.53
N PHE A 67 -9.83 5.09 13.03
CA PHE A 67 -10.08 5.46 14.43
C PHE A 67 -9.31 6.70 14.90
N ASN A 68 -9.34 7.79 14.12
CA ASN A 68 -8.58 9.02 14.36
C ASN A 68 -7.07 8.75 14.44
N GLU A 69 -6.52 8.16 13.39
CA GLU A 69 -5.07 7.86 13.26
C GLU A 69 -4.55 6.87 14.31
N ARG A 70 -5.43 6.14 15.00
CA ARG A 70 -5.04 5.15 16.02
C ARG A 70 -4.69 3.80 15.44
N LEU A 71 -5.33 3.39 14.35
CA LEU A 71 -4.99 2.16 13.63
C LEU A 71 -4.39 2.55 12.29
N LEU A 72 -3.13 2.19 12.08
CA LEU A 72 -2.44 2.32 10.81
C LEU A 72 -2.35 0.94 10.19
N LEU A 73 -2.88 0.76 9.00
CA LEU A 73 -2.80 -0.46 8.22
C LEU A 73 -2.09 -0.16 6.91
N ASN A 74 -1.01 -0.88 6.63
CA ASN A 74 -0.26 -0.79 5.39
C ASN A 74 -0.24 -2.17 4.75
N THR A 75 -0.66 -2.25 3.51
CA THR A 75 -0.69 -3.49 2.73
C THR A 75 -0.04 -3.22 1.38
N THR A 76 0.88 -4.07 0.98
CA THR A 76 1.52 -4.00 -0.33
C THR A 76 1.34 -5.34 -1.02
N VAL A 77 0.90 -5.32 -2.27
CA VAL A 77 0.78 -6.52 -3.12
C VAL A 77 1.54 -6.27 -4.41
N GLY A 78 2.37 -7.21 -4.81
CA GLY A 78 3.17 -7.14 -6.03
C GLY A 78 3.10 -8.42 -6.84
N VAL A 79 3.21 -8.29 -8.16
CA VAL A 79 3.39 -9.41 -9.08
C VAL A 79 4.70 -9.22 -9.81
N GLN A 80 5.59 -10.20 -9.68
CA GLN A 80 6.81 -10.29 -10.49
C GLN A 80 6.58 -11.27 -11.65
N TYR A 81 6.97 -10.86 -12.85
CA TYR A 81 6.95 -11.66 -14.06
C TYR A 81 8.39 -12.06 -14.41
N GLY A 82 8.70 -13.35 -14.24
CA GLY A 82 10.01 -13.89 -14.59
C GLY A 82 10.25 -13.93 -16.09
N GLN A 83 11.41 -13.43 -16.53
CA GLN A 83 11.88 -13.61 -17.90
C GLN A 83 12.83 -14.81 -17.98
N ALA A 84 12.29 -16.00 -18.26
CA ALA A 84 13.11 -17.16 -18.64
C ALA A 84 12.33 -18.19 -19.48
N THR A 85 12.58 -18.14 -20.79
CA THR A 85 12.67 -19.20 -21.84
C THR A 85 11.88 -20.51 -21.81
N SER A 86 11.11 -20.90 -20.78
CA SER A 86 10.31 -22.15 -20.81
C SER A 86 9.09 -22.19 -19.88
N SER A 87 8.94 -21.28 -18.91
CA SER A 87 7.76 -21.25 -18.04
C SER A 87 7.52 -19.84 -17.51
N THR A 88 6.46 -19.17 -17.96
CA THR A 88 6.01 -17.91 -17.35
C THR A 88 5.50 -18.20 -15.94
N GLN A 89 6.35 -18.02 -14.93
CA GLN A 89 5.95 -18.12 -13.53
C GLN A 89 5.71 -16.71 -13.00
N SER A 90 4.47 -16.39 -12.67
CA SER A 90 4.13 -15.19 -11.92
C SER A 90 4.25 -15.49 -10.42
N GLN A 91 5.02 -14.67 -9.70
CA GLN A 91 5.13 -14.76 -8.25
C GLN A 91 4.33 -13.62 -7.62
N LEU A 92 3.32 -13.98 -6.82
CA LEU A 92 2.56 -13.02 -6.01
C LEU A 92 3.31 -12.76 -4.70
N ILE A 93 3.51 -11.50 -4.39
CA ILE A 93 4.22 -10.96 -3.24
C ILE A 93 3.21 -10.12 -2.46
N GLY A 94 3.25 -10.21 -1.14
CA GLY A 94 2.20 -9.64 -0.30
C GLY A 94 2.69 -9.37 1.10
N ASP A 95 2.65 -8.10 1.47
CA ASP A 95 3.03 -7.60 2.79
C ASP A 95 1.81 -6.96 3.45
N VAL A 96 1.59 -7.23 4.73
CA VAL A 96 0.56 -6.62 5.55
C VAL A 96 1.17 -6.21 6.88
N GLN A 97 0.98 -4.96 7.27
CA GLN A 97 1.46 -4.39 8.52
C GLN A 97 0.32 -3.61 9.18
N ALA A 98 0.03 -3.92 10.42
CA ALA A 98 -0.97 -3.24 11.23
C ALA A 98 -0.34 -2.70 12.51
N GLU A 99 -0.65 -1.46 12.84
CA GLU A 99 -0.16 -0.79 14.02
C GLU A 99 -1.27 -0.04 14.75
N TYR A 100 -1.41 -0.28 16.04
CA TYR A 100 -2.44 0.32 16.88
C TYR A 100 -1.84 1.13 18.04
N LEU A 101 -2.24 2.40 18.15
CA LEU A 101 -1.87 3.29 19.25
C LEU A 101 -2.72 2.97 20.48
N LEU A 102 -2.12 2.25 21.43
CA LEU A 102 -2.75 1.87 22.69
C LEU A 102 -2.92 3.06 23.64
N SER A 103 -1.94 3.98 23.66
CA SER A 103 -2.01 5.20 24.46
C SER A 103 -2.41 6.42 23.62
N PRO A 104 -3.19 7.36 24.16
CA PRO A 104 -3.57 8.59 23.44
C PRO A 104 -2.40 9.48 23.03
N ASP A 105 -1.27 9.37 23.75
CA ASP A 105 -0.03 10.11 23.46
C ASP A 105 0.88 9.36 22.46
N GLY A 106 0.44 8.22 21.90
CA GLY A 106 1.17 7.44 20.91
C GLY A 106 2.44 6.77 21.43
N LYS A 107 2.71 6.84 22.73
CA LYS A 107 3.91 6.24 23.34
C LYS A 107 3.86 4.72 23.38
N LEU A 108 2.68 4.13 23.61
CA LEU A 108 2.48 2.69 23.63
C LEU A 108 1.79 2.25 22.33
N ARG A 109 2.41 1.33 21.59
CA ARG A 109 1.97 0.91 20.25
C ARG A 109 2.00 -0.61 20.16
N LEU A 110 0.95 -1.21 19.60
CA LEU A 110 0.90 -2.62 19.23
C LEU A 110 1.20 -2.73 17.74
N LYS A 111 2.06 -3.66 17.34
CA LYS A 111 2.44 -3.90 15.95
C LYS A 111 2.20 -5.36 15.61
N ALA A 112 1.64 -5.60 14.44
CA ALA A 112 1.52 -6.91 13.82
C ALA A 112 1.96 -6.78 12.36
N TYR A 113 2.70 -7.76 11.87
CA TYR A 113 3.12 -7.77 10.47
C TYR A 113 3.21 -9.18 9.92
N ASN A 114 3.03 -9.26 8.62
CA ASN A 114 3.27 -10.41 7.77
C ASN A 114 3.97 -9.85 6.54
N LEU A 115 5.27 -10.11 6.41
CA LEU A 115 6.08 -9.63 5.29
C LEU A 115 6.47 -10.83 4.45
N SER A 116 6.20 -10.79 3.16
CA SER A 116 6.70 -11.77 2.21
C SER A 116 8.22 -11.65 2.09
N ASN A 117 8.90 -12.79 2.12
CA ASN A 117 10.33 -12.84 1.89
C ASN A 117 10.58 -13.15 0.41
N ASP A 118 11.44 -12.36 -0.21
CA ASP A 118 11.85 -12.57 -1.59
C ASP A 118 12.59 -13.91 -1.70
N GLN A 119 12.03 -14.84 -2.47
CA GLN A 119 12.61 -16.16 -2.68
C GLN A 119 13.82 -16.01 -3.61
N ASN A 120 14.96 -15.65 -3.02
CA ASN A 120 16.23 -15.83 -3.72
C ASN A 120 16.40 -17.33 -3.98
N LEU A 121 16.36 -17.73 -5.27
CA LEU A 121 16.51 -19.09 -5.79
C LEU A 121 17.74 -19.86 -5.25
N ASN A 122 18.70 -19.16 -4.61
CA ASN A 122 19.89 -19.74 -4.00
C ASN A 122 19.71 -20.15 -2.51
N ARG A 123 18.54 -19.94 -1.90
CA ARG A 123 18.22 -20.38 -0.52
C ARG A 123 16.83 -21.00 -0.48
N ALA A 124 16.74 -22.27 -0.86
CA ALA A 124 15.51 -23.07 -0.87
C ALA A 124 14.83 -23.25 0.51
N ASP A 125 15.49 -22.86 1.60
CA ASP A 125 15.02 -23.07 2.97
C ASP A 125 14.48 -21.79 3.65
N GLN A 126 14.29 -20.69 2.92
CA GLN A 126 13.81 -19.45 3.52
C GLN A 126 12.29 -19.44 3.64
N ALA A 127 11.78 -19.15 4.85
CA ALA A 127 10.34 -19.06 5.10
C ALA A 127 9.72 -18.00 4.17
N GLN A 128 8.62 -18.35 3.48
CA GLN A 128 7.94 -17.51 2.50
C GLN A 128 7.41 -16.19 3.11
N TYR A 129 7.15 -16.18 4.42
CA TYR A 129 6.67 -15.00 5.15
C TYR A 129 7.36 -14.87 6.51
N THR A 130 7.73 -13.65 6.87
CA THR A 130 8.14 -13.24 8.21
C THR A 130 6.93 -12.62 8.91
N GLN A 131 6.39 -13.31 9.92
CA GLN A 131 5.21 -12.88 10.65
C GLN A 131 5.55 -12.61 12.11
N GLY A 132 4.96 -11.59 12.69
CA GLY A 132 5.23 -11.25 14.07
C GLY A 132 4.20 -10.32 14.68
N VAL A 133 4.11 -10.35 16.00
CA VAL A 133 3.36 -9.41 16.81
C VAL A 133 4.26 -8.88 17.92
N GLY A 134 4.13 -7.61 18.27
CA GLY A 134 4.98 -6.98 19.26
C GLY A 134 4.35 -5.72 19.84
N VAL A 135 4.80 -5.34 21.04
CA VAL A 135 4.40 -4.09 21.70
C VAL A 135 5.63 -3.21 21.84
N GLY A 136 5.51 -1.94 21.46
CA GLY A 136 6.56 -0.93 21.58
C GLY A 136 6.14 0.18 22.54
N TYR A 137 7.09 0.61 23.37
CA TYR A 137 6.93 1.80 24.21
C TYR A 137 8.03 2.82 23.90
N ARG A 138 7.65 4.04 23.54
CA ARG A 138 8.56 5.16 23.28
C ARG A 138 8.39 6.21 24.35
N ARG A 139 9.50 6.66 24.95
CA ARG A 139 9.51 7.78 25.90
C ARG A 139 10.66 8.71 25.58
N GLU A 140 10.34 9.99 25.44
CA GLU A 140 11.30 11.06 25.23
C GLU A 140 11.75 11.61 26.58
N PHE A 141 13.03 12.01 26.66
CA PHE A 141 13.65 12.53 27.87
C PHE A 141 14.66 13.61 27.50
N ASP A 142 14.64 14.72 28.23
CA ASP A 142 15.56 15.83 27.99
C ASP A 142 16.93 15.63 28.68
N ARG A 143 17.02 14.67 29.61
CA ARG A 143 18.24 14.38 30.38
C ARG A 143 18.39 12.88 30.59
N PHE A 144 19.55 12.33 30.21
CA PHE A 144 19.90 10.91 30.37
C PHE A 144 19.73 10.38 31.82
N PHE A 145 19.91 11.26 32.83
CA PHE A 145 19.83 10.90 34.24
C PHE A 145 18.41 10.91 34.85
N ASP A 146 17.36 11.31 34.12
CA ASP A 146 15.99 11.31 34.65
C ASP A 146 15.32 9.91 34.63
N LEU A 147 15.92 8.92 33.95
CA LEU A 147 15.46 7.52 34.00
C LEU A 147 15.65 6.87 35.38
N PHE A 148 16.65 7.31 36.16
CA PHE A 148 16.96 6.76 37.49
C PHE A 148 16.35 7.56 38.65
N ARG A 149 15.77 8.72 38.37
CA ARG A 149 15.05 9.49 39.39
C ARG A 149 13.66 8.88 39.61
N ARG A 150 13.58 7.91 40.52
CA ARG A 150 12.33 7.58 41.21
C ARG A 150 11.71 8.91 41.66
N ARG A 151 10.48 9.20 41.22
CA ARG A 151 9.63 10.23 41.86
C ARG A 151 9.45 9.79 43.31
N SER A 152 10.37 10.21 44.18
CA SER A 152 10.09 10.31 45.60
C SER A 152 8.98 11.34 45.71
N GLY A 153 7.79 10.87 46.09
CA GLY A 153 6.64 11.72 46.32
C GLY A 153 7.00 12.75 47.38
N ARG A 154 7.00 14.02 47.00
CA ARG A 154 6.84 15.10 47.97
C ARG A 154 5.35 15.23 48.28
N LYS A 155 4.90 14.37 49.19
CA LYS A 155 3.82 14.70 50.12
C LYS A 155 4.47 15.61 51.16
N GLY A 156 4.00 16.84 51.25
CA GLY A 156 4.53 17.83 52.18
C GLY A 156 3.57 19.00 52.20
N ASP A 157 2.55 18.86 53.04
CA ASP A 157 1.72 19.95 53.54
C ASP A 157 2.53 21.23 53.73
N GLN A 158 2.05 22.32 53.13
CA GLN A 158 2.15 23.64 53.74
C GLN A 158 0.83 24.36 53.50
N ALA A 159 -0.16 23.99 54.31
CA ALA A 159 -1.20 24.93 54.73
C ALA A 159 -0.60 25.77 55.85
N VAL A 160 -0.48 27.09 55.66
CA VAL A 160 -0.32 28.06 56.75
C VAL A 160 -0.77 29.43 56.23
N PRO A 161 -1.19 30.34 57.11
CA PRO A 161 -2.49 30.42 57.79
C PRO A 161 -3.45 31.44 57.16
#